data_AF-A0A368F7G8-F1
#
_entry.id   AF-A0A368F7G8-F1
#
_cell.length_a   1.000
_cell.length_b   1.000
_cell.length_c   1.000
_cell.angle_alpha   90.00
_cell.angle_beta   90.00
_cell.angle_gamma   90.00
#
_symmetry.space_group_name_H-M   'P 1'
#
loop_
_entity.id
_entity.type
_entity.pdbx_description
1 polymer ?
#
loop_
_entity_poly.entity_id
_entity_poly.type
_entity_poly.pdbx_seq_one_letter_code
_entity_poly.pdbx_strand_id
1 'polypeptide(L)'
;MKDWQEIDSLYKKNNVYLAESAQILQRLVQYEIPGLKKQITKAEQSLADSVRKEKEYHKQAEDGRKLYEKELQRIGIQGHALRAELLALAADLPSFFAKITDDIIHLKESSDYYSYFRSYIHQKEDEERDTSSDMFIRGFEKRPAEISKVSSTQLTEWISKIKSILDQLSDQQKKHLFRIRSSPQFVEKLVDEIEVKKGLEGRYKKMAALMFEKQKEAQEQTVKAGQELQSVVTSTKQLQKQLEEEISKKYDGRRVNIMGGDRASTEKQDKLMGLGTGHE
;
A
#
# COMPACT_ATOMS: atom_id res chain seq x y z
N MET A 1 36.72 -74.68 2.77
CA MET A 1 35.50 -73.96 3.20
C MET A 1 35.60 -73.33 4.59
N LYS A 2 36.40 -73.87 5.53
CA LYS A 2 36.63 -73.26 6.85
C LYS A 2 37.33 -71.89 6.78
N ASP A 3 38.31 -71.71 5.89
CA ASP A 3 39.06 -70.46 5.78
C ASP A 3 38.19 -69.27 5.36
N TRP A 4 37.20 -69.48 4.48
CA TRP A 4 36.24 -68.45 4.08
C TRP A 4 35.22 -68.13 5.17
N GLN A 5 34.81 -69.12 5.97
CA GLN A 5 33.98 -68.89 7.15
C GLN A 5 34.78 -68.19 8.26
N GLU A 6 36.08 -68.43 8.36
CA GLU A 6 36.95 -67.77 9.31
C GLU A 6 37.23 -66.32 8.92
N ILE A 7 37.48 -66.05 7.63
CA ILE A 7 37.58 -64.68 7.07
C ILE A 7 36.25 -63.93 7.24
N ASP A 8 35.10 -64.54 6.91
CA ASP A 8 33.77 -63.96 7.15
C ASP A 8 33.53 -63.73 8.64
N SER A 9 33.94 -64.66 9.51
CA SER A 9 33.83 -64.51 10.96
C SER A 9 34.73 -63.41 11.50
N LEU A 10 35.93 -63.19 10.96
CA LEU A 10 36.89 -62.16 11.36
C LEU A 10 36.45 -60.77 10.87
N TYR A 11 35.87 -60.70 9.66
CA TYR A 11 35.23 -59.49 9.12
C TYR A 11 33.99 -59.13 9.96
N LYS A 12 33.12 -60.10 10.24
CA LYS A 12 31.91 -59.91 11.07
C LYS A 12 32.20 -59.77 12.56
N LYS A 13 33.31 -60.31 13.08
CA LYS A 13 33.56 -60.38 14.53
C LYS A 13 33.81 -59.06 15.18
N ASN A 14 34.37 -58.06 14.49
CA ASN A 14 35.02 -57.00 15.27
C ASN A 14 35.05 -55.58 14.73
N ASN A 15 34.97 -55.26 13.43
CA ASN A 15 35.28 -53.87 13.01
C ASN A 15 34.40 -53.28 11.90
N VAL A 16 33.63 -54.08 11.16
CA VAL A 16 32.81 -53.59 10.03
C VAL A 16 31.69 -52.68 10.52
N TYR A 17 30.90 -53.13 11.50
CA TYR A 17 29.81 -52.32 12.05
C TYR A 17 30.29 -51.07 12.80
N LEU A 18 31.49 -51.10 13.40
CA LEU A 18 32.08 -49.95 14.08
C LEU A 18 32.55 -48.89 13.07
N ALA A 19 33.23 -49.33 12.00
CA ALA A 19 33.66 -48.46 10.93
C ALA A 19 32.47 -47.88 10.15
N GLU A 20 31.46 -48.69 9.84
CA GLU A 20 30.21 -48.26 9.20
C GLU A 20 29.44 -47.29 10.09
N SER A 21 29.31 -47.59 11.40
CA SER A 21 28.67 -46.69 12.36
C SER A 21 29.43 -45.37 12.51
N ALA A 22 30.76 -45.39 12.51
CA ALA A 22 31.58 -44.18 12.51
C ALA A 22 31.41 -43.38 11.21
N GLN A 23 31.30 -44.04 10.06
CA GLN A 23 31.04 -43.39 8.78
C GLN A 23 29.62 -42.78 8.72
N ILE A 24 28.62 -43.46 9.28
CA ILE A 24 27.26 -42.93 9.43
C ILE A 24 27.28 -41.71 10.36
N LEU A 25 27.93 -41.81 11.52
CA LEU A 25 28.09 -40.69 12.46
C LEU A 25 28.74 -39.48 11.77
N GLN A 26 29.82 -39.73 11.02
CA GLN A 26 30.50 -38.68 10.26
C GLN A 26 29.55 -38.01 9.25
N ARG A 27 28.78 -38.79 8.49
CA ARG A 27 27.82 -38.26 7.51
C ARG A 27 26.73 -37.42 8.18
N LEU A 28 26.16 -37.90 9.29
CA LEU A 28 25.12 -37.20 10.04
C LEU A 28 25.61 -35.84 10.51
N VAL A 29 26.81 -35.78 11.08
CA VAL A 29 27.41 -34.55 11.61
C VAL A 29 27.87 -33.60 10.51
N GLN A 30 28.48 -34.10 9.43
CA GLN A 30 29.06 -33.26 8.37
C GLN A 30 28.04 -32.74 7.36
N TYR A 31 26.97 -33.49 7.09
CA TYR A 31 26.07 -33.20 5.98
C TYR A 31 24.60 -33.09 6.40
N GLU A 32 24.06 -34.09 7.09
CA GLU A 32 22.61 -34.15 7.36
C GLU A 32 22.16 -33.07 8.36
N ILE A 33 22.83 -32.95 9.50
CA ILE A 33 22.52 -31.93 10.52
C ILE A 33 22.71 -30.50 9.97
N PRO A 34 23.85 -30.16 9.31
CA PRO A 34 23.99 -28.86 8.65
C PRO A 34 22.98 -28.62 7.54
N GLY A 35 22.62 -29.66 6.78
CA GLY A 35 21.61 -29.60 5.72
C GLY A 35 20.24 -29.22 6.27
N LEU A 36 19.78 -29.90 7.32
CA LEU A 36 18.53 -29.61 8.01
C LEU A 36 18.53 -28.21 8.64
N LYS A 37 19.63 -27.80 9.29
CA LYS A 37 19.77 -26.43 9.82
C LYS A 37 19.65 -25.39 8.71
N LYS A 38 20.28 -25.61 7.56
CA LYS A 38 20.19 -24.71 6.40
C LYS A 38 18.78 -24.66 5.82
N GLN A 39 18.08 -25.80 5.79
CA GLN A 39 16.68 -25.87 5.35
C GLN A 39 15.76 -25.08 6.28
N ILE A 40 15.93 -25.20 7.60
CA ILE A 40 15.21 -24.42 8.61
C ILE A 40 15.44 -22.93 8.39
N THR A 41 16.70 -22.47 8.31
CA THR A 41 17.01 -21.05 8.11
C THR A 41 16.39 -20.50 6.82
N LYS A 42 16.38 -21.28 5.74
CA LYS A 42 15.74 -20.87 4.47
C LYS A 42 14.22 -20.76 4.61
N ALA A 43 13.59 -21.70 5.32
CA ALA A 43 12.15 -21.67 5.58
C ALA A 43 11.76 -20.49 6.49
N GLU A 44 12.55 -20.22 7.54
CA GLU A 44 12.40 -19.05 8.42
C GLU A 44 12.55 -17.71 7.68
N GLN A 45 13.52 -17.61 6.77
CA GLN A 45 13.66 -16.43 5.90
C GLN A 45 12.42 -16.25 5.01
N SER A 46 11.96 -17.32 4.36
CA SER A 46 10.74 -17.29 3.54
C SER A 46 9.50 -16.92 4.35
N LEU A 47 9.42 -17.37 5.61
CA LEU A 47 8.36 -17.00 6.56
C LEU A 47 8.40 -15.49 6.86
N ALA A 48 9.56 -14.98 7.26
CA ALA A 48 9.73 -13.56 7.58
C ALA A 48 9.40 -12.65 6.39
N ASP A 49 9.84 -13.03 5.18
CA ASP A 49 9.52 -12.31 3.94
C ASP A 49 8.02 -12.33 3.64
N SER A 50 7.34 -13.45 3.86
CA SER A 50 5.90 -13.59 3.62
C SER A 50 5.09 -12.72 4.59
N VAL A 51 5.45 -12.72 5.88
CA VAL A 51 4.86 -11.85 6.91
C VAL A 51 5.06 -10.36 6.58
N ARG A 52 6.26 -9.99 6.12
CA ARG A 52 6.54 -8.61 5.70
C ARG A 52 5.67 -8.20 4.52
N LYS A 53 5.56 -9.05 3.49
CA LYS A 53 4.76 -8.78 2.29
C LYS A 53 3.26 -8.73 2.60
N GLU A 54 2.77 -9.60 3.47
CA GLU A 54 1.36 -9.58 3.92
C GLU A 54 1.00 -8.22 4.53
N LYS A 55 1.81 -7.71 5.46
CA LYS A 55 1.61 -6.38 6.07
C LYS A 55 1.66 -5.25 5.03
N GLU A 56 2.57 -5.35 4.07
CA GLU A 56 2.67 -4.38 2.97
C GLU A 56 1.42 -4.38 2.09
N TYR A 57 0.90 -5.55 1.73
CA TYR A 57 -0.35 -5.66 0.97
C TYR A 57 -1.57 -5.18 1.75
N HIS A 58 -1.64 -5.41 3.07
CA HIS A 58 -2.68 -4.82 3.90
C HIS A 58 -2.63 -3.30 3.87
N LYS A 59 -1.44 -2.71 4.01
CA LYS A 59 -1.26 -1.26 3.90
C LYS A 59 -1.67 -0.74 2.52
N GLN A 60 -1.26 -1.41 1.44
CA GLN A 60 -1.64 -1.05 0.07
C GLN A 60 -3.16 -1.16 -0.16
N ALA A 61 -3.82 -2.15 0.45
CA ALA A 61 -5.27 -2.28 0.41
C ALA A 61 -5.96 -1.11 1.11
N GLU A 62 -5.48 -0.71 2.29
CA GLU A 62 -6.00 0.46 3.02
C GLU A 62 -5.78 1.76 2.27
N ASP A 63 -4.60 1.95 1.69
CA ASP A 63 -4.27 3.14 0.90
C ASP A 63 -5.14 3.19 -0.37
N GLY A 64 -5.35 2.06 -1.04
CA GLY A 64 -6.27 1.92 -2.17
C GLY A 64 -7.72 2.28 -1.79
N ARG A 65 -8.19 1.80 -0.64
CA ARG A 65 -9.52 2.14 -0.10
C ARG A 65 -9.66 3.64 0.18
N LYS A 66 -8.67 4.26 0.84
CA LYS A 66 -8.67 5.70 1.11
C LYS A 66 -8.66 6.53 -0.17
N LEU A 67 -7.92 6.11 -1.18
CA LEU A 67 -7.91 6.76 -2.50
C LEU A 67 -9.29 6.66 -3.16
N TYR A 68 -9.93 5.49 -3.10
CA TYR A 68 -11.29 5.31 -3.59
C TYR A 68 -12.30 6.21 -2.86
N GLU A 69 -12.28 6.22 -1.53
CA GLU A 69 -13.15 7.07 -0.70
C GLU A 69 -12.96 8.57 -1.01
N LYS A 70 -11.71 9.02 -1.19
CA LYS A 70 -11.41 10.42 -1.58
C LYS A 70 -11.98 10.78 -2.96
N GLU A 71 -11.93 9.87 -3.92
CA GLU A 71 -12.50 10.11 -5.25
C GLU A 71 -14.03 10.13 -5.22
N LEU A 72 -14.65 9.26 -4.41
CA LEU A 72 -16.09 9.31 -4.18
C LEU A 72 -16.52 10.65 -3.57
N GLN A 73 -15.78 11.15 -2.58
CA GLN A 73 -16.02 12.47 -1.97
C GLN A 73 -15.82 13.61 -2.97
N ARG A 74 -14.77 13.55 -3.79
CA ARG A 74 -14.49 14.56 -4.81
C ARG A 74 -15.64 14.68 -5.81
N ILE A 75 -16.24 13.56 -6.19
CA ILE A 75 -17.33 13.50 -7.16
C ILE A 75 -18.70 13.74 -6.49
N GLY A 76 -18.83 13.43 -5.19
CA GLY A 76 -20.07 13.59 -4.43
C GLY A 76 -21.04 12.41 -4.57
N ILE A 77 -20.52 11.20 -4.75
CA ILE A 77 -21.31 9.97 -4.97
C ILE A 77 -21.06 8.93 -3.86
N GLN A 78 -22.01 8.03 -3.64
CA GLN A 78 -21.93 7.01 -2.58
C GLN A 78 -21.30 5.69 -3.06
N GLY A 79 -21.28 5.42 -4.36
CA GLY A 79 -20.51 4.30 -4.93
C GLY A 79 -21.27 2.97 -5.06
N HIS A 80 -22.60 2.97 -4.96
CA HIS A 80 -23.42 1.75 -5.08
C HIS A 80 -23.75 1.47 -6.55
N ALA A 81 -24.31 2.47 -7.25
CA ALA A 81 -24.66 2.38 -8.67
C ALA A 81 -24.02 3.56 -9.42
N LEU A 82 -22.70 3.50 -9.60
CA LEU A 82 -21.86 4.59 -10.12
C LEU A 82 -22.49 5.30 -11.32
N ARG A 83 -22.93 4.55 -12.32
CA ARG A 83 -23.58 5.10 -13.52
C ARG A 83 -24.87 5.87 -13.19
N ALA A 84 -25.75 5.27 -12.39
CA ALA A 84 -27.05 5.86 -12.06
C ALA A 84 -26.88 7.10 -11.17
N GLU A 85 -25.97 7.05 -10.19
CA GLU A 85 -25.64 8.17 -9.31
C GLU A 85 -25.03 9.34 -10.10
N LEU A 86 -24.09 9.08 -11.01
CA LEU A 86 -23.51 10.11 -11.88
C LEU A 86 -24.56 10.77 -12.79
N LEU A 87 -25.48 9.98 -13.35
CA LEU A 87 -26.57 10.50 -14.19
C LEU A 87 -27.60 11.30 -13.38
N ALA A 88 -27.93 10.87 -12.17
CA ALA A 88 -28.83 11.60 -11.27
C ALA A 88 -28.21 12.95 -10.88
N LEU A 89 -26.92 12.96 -10.54
CA LEU A 89 -26.19 14.20 -10.20
C LEU A 89 -26.11 15.16 -11.40
N ALA A 90 -26.05 14.63 -12.62
CA ALA A 90 -26.16 15.41 -13.86
C ALA A 90 -27.59 15.86 -14.20
N ALA A 91 -28.62 15.26 -13.61
CA ALA A 91 -30.02 15.63 -13.82
C ALA A 91 -30.43 16.88 -13.03
N ASP A 92 -29.74 17.20 -11.93
CA ASP A 92 -29.98 18.42 -11.14
C ASP A 92 -29.33 19.67 -11.75
N LEU A 93 -28.42 19.49 -12.72
CA LEU A 93 -27.68 20.56 -13.40
C LEU A 93 -28.56 21.61 -14.10
N PRO A 94 -29.63 21.25 -14.84
CA PRO A 94 -30.54 22.21 -15.44
C PRO A 94 -31.20 23.15 -14.43
N SER A 95 -31.57 22.64 -13.25
CA SER A 95 -32.18 23.47 -12.19
C SER A 95 -31.18 24.47 -11.60
N PHE A 96 -29.92 24.06 -11.49
CA PHE A 96 -28.81 24.92 -11.10
C PHE A 96 -28.54 26.02 -12.13
N PHE A 97 -28.52 25.66 -13.42
CA PHE A 97 -28.38 26.64 -14.50
C PHE A 97 -29.55 27.62 -14.55
N ALA A 98 -30.78 27.19 -14.29
CA ALA A 98 -31.93 28.08 -14.23
C ALA A 98 -31.75 29.16 -13.14
N LYS A 99 -31.28 28.76 -11.94
CA LYS A 99 -30.97 29.71 -10.85
C LYS A 99 -29.86 30.68 -11.21
N ILE A 100 -28.74 30.19 -11.76
CA ILE A 100 -27.64 31.07 -12.19
C ILE A 100 -28.08 32.00 -13.32
N THR A 101 -28.91 31.52 -14.25
CA THR A 101 -29.44 32.36 -15.33
C THR A 101 -30.28 33.49 -14.75
N ASP A 102 -31.10 33.21 -13.74
CA ASP A 102 -31.89 34.20 -13.00
C ASP A 102 -30.98 35.24 -12.31
N ASP A 103 -29.94 34.78 -11.60
CA ASP A 103 -28.95 35.64 -10.96
C ASP A 103 -28.19 36.53 -11.96
N ILE A 104 -27.87 36.01 -13.16
CA ILE A 104 -27.22 36.76 -14.24
C ILE A 104 -28.18 37.79 -14.85
N ILE A 105 -29.48 37.49 -14.97
CA ILE A 105 -30.47 38.44 -15.47
C ILE A 105 -30.52 39.68 -14.56
N HIS A 106 -30.45 39.49 -13.24
CA HIS A 106 -30.40 40.58 -12.26
C HIS A 106 -29.12 41.42 -12.30
N LEU A 107 -28.05 40.94 -12.95
CA LEU A 107 -26.80 41.67 -13.15
C LEU A 107 -26.80 42.56 -14.40
N LYS A 108 -27.88 42.57 -15.17
CA LYS A 108 -28.02 43.42 -16.36
C LYS A 108 -27.82 44.90 -16.05
N GLU A 109 -28.37 45.39 -14.93
CA GLU A 109 -28.19 46.77 -14.48
C GLU A 109 -26.72 47.12 -14.23
N SER A 110 -25.93 46.18 -13.71
CA SER A 110 -24.48 46.35 -13.52
C SER A 110 -23.72 46.43 -14.84
N SER A 111 -24.12 45.61 -15.82
CA SER A 111 -23.52 45.61 -17.17
C SER A 111 -23.84 46.91 -17.91
N ASP A 112 -25.09 47.34 -17.85
CA ASP A 112 -25.57 48.57 -18.48
C ASP A 112 -24.86 49.77 -17.85
N TYR A 113 -24.76 49.84 -16.52
CA TYR A 113 -23.97 50.86 -15.81
C TYR A 113 -22.52 50.92 -16.28
N TYR A 114 -21.83 49.77 -16.39
CA TYR A 114 -20.44 49.73 -16.87
C TYR A 114 -20.34 50.22 -18.31
N SER A 115 -21.31 49.88 -19.17
CA SER A 115 -21.35 50.36 -20.56
C SER A 115 -21.52 51.88 -20.63
N TYR A 116 -22.46 52.45 -19.86
CA TYR A 116 -22.69 53.89 -19.78
C TYR A 116 -21.48 54.62 -19.20
N PHE A 117 -20.86 54.06 -18.16
CA PHE A 117 -19.64 54.60 -17.58
C PHE A 117 -18.49 54.60 -18.60
N ARG A 118 -18.29 53.49 -19.32
CA ARG A 118 -17.26 53.37 -20.36
C ARG A 118 -17.49 54.35 -21.51
N SER A 119 -18.72 54.47 -22.00
CA SER A 119 -19.07 55.42 -23.05
C SER A 119 -18.89 56.86 -22.60
N TYR A 120 -19.22 57.19 -21.35
CA TYR A 120 -18.99 58.52 -20.77
C TYR A 120 -17.50 58.86 -20.65
N ILE A 121 -16.64 57.89 -20.32
CA ILE A 121 -15.18 58.11 -20.27
C ILE A 121 -14.59 58.25 -21.68
N HIS A 122 -15.00 57.42 -22.65
CA HIS A 122 -14.48 57.50 -24.01
C HIS A 122 -15.04 58.68 -24.83
N GLN A 123 -16.29 59.11 -24.62
CA GLN A 123 -16.80 60.37 -25.21
C GLN A 123 -15.98 61.59 -24.78
N LYS A 124 -15.35 61.53 -23.60
CA LYS A 124 -14.47 62.58 -23.09
C LYS A 124 -13.05 62.56 -23.67
N GLU A 125 -12.64 61.46 -24.31
CA GLU A 125 -11.33 61.34 -24.97
C GLU A 125 -11.40 61.85 -26.43
N ASP A 126 -12.54 61.76 -27.11
CA ASP A 126 -12.68 62.24 -28.50
C ASP A 126 -12.85 63.77 -28.62
N GLU A 127 -13.17 64.48 -27.53
CA GLU A 127 -13.32 65.95 -27.47
C GLU A 127 -12.01 66.67 -27.05
N GLU A 128 -10.87 66.26 -27.60
CA GLU A 128 -9.55 66.89 -27.39
C GLU A 128 -9.46 68.30 -28.03
N ARG A 129 -10.07 69.29 -27.39
CA ARG A 129 -9.65 70.70 -27.44
C ARG A 129 -9.91 71.34 -26.08
N ASP A 130 -9.05 71.05 -25.11
CA ASP A 130 -9.18 71.59 -23.75
C ASP A 130 -8.56 72.98 -23.60
N THR A 131 -9.39 73.99 -23.35
CA THR A 131 -8.96 75.26 -22.74
C THR A 131 -9.08 75.15 -21.23
N SER A 132 -8.29 75.88 -20.43
CA SER A 132 -8.34 75.83 -18.95
C SER A 132 -9.75 76.06 -18.37
N SER A 133 -10.61 76.79 -19.06
CA SER A 133 -12.03 77.00 -18.72
C SER A 133 -12.90 75.75 -18.86
N ASP A 134 -12.58 74.85 -19.80
CA ASP A 134 -13.32 73.59 -20.02
C ASP A 134 -13.09 72.61 -18.86
N MET A 135 -11.88 72.63 -18.27
CA MET A 135 -11.58 71.87 -17.05
C MET A 135 -12.40 72.33 -15.83
N PHE A 136 -12.69 73.64 -15.70
CA PHE A 136 -13.52 74.17 -14.61
C PHE A 136 -15.02 73.89 -14.81
N ILE A 137 -15.51 73.91 -16.05
CA ILE A 137 -16.90 73.57 -16.38
C ILE A 137 -17.17 72.06 -16.20
N ARG A 138 -16.20 71.21 -16.56
CA ARG A 138 -16.26 69.74 -16.37
C ARG A 138 -16.44 69.29 -14.92
N GLY A 139 -15.98 70.07 -13.94
CA GLY A 139 -16.21 69.80 -12.51
C GLY A 139 -17.66 70.06 -12.06
N PHE A 140 -18.41 70.86 -12.82
CA PHE A 140 -19.80 71.25 -12.55
C PHE A 140 -20.82 70.60 -13.50
N GLU A 141 -20.38 69.92 -14.55
CA GLU A 141 -21.28 69.15 -15.42
C GLU A 141 -21.97 68.03 -14.64
N LYS A 142 -23.31 68.08 -14.63
CA LYS A 142 -24.13 67.04 -14.02
C LYS A 142 -23.78 65.70 -14.67
N ARG A 143 -23.15 64.85 -13.88
CA ARG A 143 -22.95 63.43 -14.20
C ARG A 143 -24.28 62.87 -14.72
N PRO A 144 -24.30 62.14 -15.86
CA PRO A 144 -25.50 61.52 -16.38
C PRO A 144 -26.31 60.84 -15.27
N ALA A 145 -27.63 60.96 -15.32
CA ALA A 145 -28.51 60.47 -14.25
C ALA A 145 -28.31 58.97 -14.00
N GLU A 146 -27.89 58.25 -15.03
CA GLU A 146 -27.59 56.82 -15.07
C GLU A 146 -26.35 56.46 -14.23
N ILE A 147 -25.35 57.34 -14.20
CA ILE A 147 -24.09 57.11 -13.45
C ILE A 147 -24.16 57.70 -12.03
N SER A 148 -24.97 58.74 -11.82
CA SER A 148 -25.16 59.36 -10.49
C SER A 148 -26.14 58.62 -9.57
N LYS A 149 -27.01 57.76 -10.13
CA LYS A 149 -27.97 56.93 -9.37
C LYS A 149 -27.33 55.77 -8.61
N VAL A 150 -26.15 55.30 -9.02
CA VAL A 150 -25.50 54.11 -8.44
C VAL A 150 -24.52 54.51 -7.34
N SER A 151 -24.70 53.92 -6.16
CA SER A 151 -23.85 54.12 -4.98
C SER A 151 -22.64 53.18 -4.94
N SER A 152 -21.59 53.56 -4.20
CA SER A 152 -20.42 52.68 -4.01
C SER A 152 -20.77 51.36 -3.32
N THR A 153 -21.79 51.35 -2.45
CA THR A 153 -22.30 50.14 -1.79
C THR A 153 -22.96 49.18 -2.79
N GLN A 154 -23.77 49.68 -3.72
CA GLN A 154 -24.37 48.87 -4.79
C GLN A 154 -23.31 48.26 -5.72
N LEU A 155 -22.24 49.00 -6.04
CA LEU A 155 -21.11 48.46 -6.81
C LEU A 155 -20.41 47.32 -6.07
N THR A 156 -20.18 47.46 -4.76
CA THR A 156 -19.60 46.36 -3.96
C THR A 156 -20.51 45.14 -3.88
N GLU A 157 -21.83 45.34 -3.81
CA GLU A 157 -22.80 44.25 -3.85
C GLU A 157 -22.78 43.52 -5.19
N TRP A 158 -22.78 44.24 -6.33
CA TRP A 158 -22.67 43.62 -7.65
C TRP A 158 -21.37 42.84 -7.82
N ILE A 159 -20.24 43.41 -7.39
CA ILE A 159 -18.95 42.70 -7.42
C ILE A 159 -18.99 41.43 -6.57
N SER A 160 -19.61 41.49 -5.39
CA SER A 160 -19.74 40.30 -4.52
C SER A 160 -20.61 39.21 -5.16
N LYS A 161 -21.71 39.59 -5.83
CA LYS A 161 -22.59 38.67 -6.56
C LYS A 161 -21.87 38.05 -7.75
N ILE A 162 -21.17 38.84 -8.56
CA ILE A 162 -20.40 38.35 -9.71
C ILE A 162 -19.32 37.36 -9.25
N LYS A 163 -18.59 37.68 -8.18
CA LYS A 163 -17.59 36.77 -7.61
C LYS A 163 -18.23 35.46 -7.12
N SER A 164 -19.35 35.54 -6.42
CA SER A 164 -20.08 34.36 -5.95
C SER A 164 -20.55 33.47 -7.11
N ILE A 165 -21.11 34.04 -8.16
CA ILE A 165 -21.53 33.29 -9.37
C ILE A 165 -20.31 32.66 -10.05
N LEU A 166 -19.21 33.40 -10.17
CA LEU A 166 -17.97 32.91 -10.77
C LEU A 166 -17.38 31.74 -9.97
N ASP A 167 -17.41 31.81 -8.64
CA ASP A 167 -16.98 30.72 -7.75
C ASP A 167 -17.89 29.49 -7.91
N GLN A 168 -19.21 29.69 -7.97
CA GLN A 168 -20.18 28.61 -8.18
C GLN A 168 -20.02 27.91 -9.53
N LEU A 169 -19.73 28.68 -10.60
CA LEU A 169 -19.46 28.12 -11.94
C LEU A 169 -18.06 27.50 -12.07
N SER A 170 -17.11 27.96 -11.25
CA SER A 170 -15.72 27.51 -11.28
C SER A 170 -15.44 26.29 -10.41
N ASP A 171 -16.43 25.85 -9.63
CA ASP A 171 -16.35 24.66 -8.77
C ASP A 171 -15.93 23.42 -9.56
N GLN A 172 -14.94 22.70 -9.02
CA GLN A 172 -14.41 21.46 -9.58
C GLN A 172 -15.49 20.38 -9.71
N GLN A 173 -16.43 20.31 -8.76
CA GLN A 173 -17.53 19.34 -8.82
C GLN A 173 -18.46 19.64 -9.99
N LYS A 174 -18.83 20.91 -10.17
CA LYS A 174 -19.68 21.37 -11.28
C LYS A 174 -19.00 21.17 -12.63
N LYS A 175 -17.69 21.41 -12.75
CA LYS A 175 -16.90 21.10 -13.97
C LYS A 175 -16.94 19.63 -14.35
N HIS A 176 -16.82 18.72 -13.39
CA HIS A 176 -16.98 17.28 -13.65
C HIS A 176 -18.40 16.93 -14.09
N LEU A 177 -19.41 17.51 -13.45
CA LEU A 177 -20.82 17.33 -13.83
C LEU A 177 -21.15 17.87 -15.22
N PHE A 178 -20.57 19.00 -15.63
CA PHE A 178 -20.71 19.52 -16.99
C PHE A 178 -20.18 18.51 -18.00
N ARG A 179 -19.03 17.87 -17.73
CA ARG A 179 -18.44 16.86 -18.61
C ARG A 179 -19.27 15.58 -18.67
N ILE A 180 -19.84 15.15 -17.53
CA ILE A 180 -20.75 14.00 -17.42
C ILE A 180 -21.98 14.20 -18.31
N ARG A 181 -22.60 15.38 -18.31
CA ARG A 181 -23.76 15.66 -19.15
C ARG A 181 -23.41 15.87 -20.62
N SER A 182 -22.24 16.43 -20.92
CA SER A 182 -21.83 16.77 -22.28
C SER A 182 -21.38 15.55 -23.10
N SER A 183 -20.90 14.47 -22.46
CA SER A 183 -20.42 13.29 -23.17
C SER A 183 -20.70 11.99 -22.41
N PRO A 184 -21.53 11.08 -22.97
CA PRO A 184 -21.76 9.75 -22.42
C PRO A 184 -20.48 8.93 -22.28
N GLN A 185 -19.52 9.11 -23.20
CA GLN A 185 -18.22 8.40 -23.16
C GLN A 185 -17.36 8.81 -21.96
N PHE A 186 -17.53 10.03 -21.45
CA PHE A 186 -16.84 10.47 -20.24
C PHE A 186 -17.38 9.76 -19.00
N VAL A 187 -18.68 9.47 -18.96
CA VAL A 187 -19.32 8.71 -17.87
C VAL A 187 -18.76 7.31 -17.80
N GLU A 188 -18.66 6.60 -18.94
CA GLU A 188 -18.06 5.25 -18.98
C GLU A 188 -16.63 5.26 -18.45
N LYS A 189 -15.78 6.17 -18.97
CA LYS A 189 -14.38 6.27 -18.54
C LYS A 189 -14.26 6.55 -17.04
N LEU A 190 -15.11 7.44 -16.52
CA LEU A 190 -15.10 7.76 -15.09
C LEU A 190 -15.57 6.58 -14.24
N VAL A 191 -16.58 5.84 -14.70
CA VAL A 191 -17.01 4.60 -14.04
C VAL A 191 -15.88 3.57 -14.04
N ASP A 192 -15.24 3.34 -15.18
CA ASP A 192 -14.10 2.42 -15.31
C ASP A 192 -12.94 2.81 -14.36
N GLU A 193 -12.58 4.10 -14.31
CA GLU A 193 -11.55 4.61 -13.41
C GLU A 193 -11.88 4.36 -11.93
N ILE A 194 -13.15 4.58 -11.54
CA ILE A 194 -13.61 4.38 -10.17
C ILE A 194 -13.69 2.89 -9.82
N GLU A 195 -14.12 2.04 -10.76
CA GLU A 195 -14.16 0.58 -10.59
C GLU A 195 -12.76 -0.02 -10.47
N VAL A 196 -11.80 0.45 -11.27
CA VAL A 196 -10.40 0.05 -11.13
C VAL A 196 -9.90 0.39 -9.73
N LYS A 197 -10.16 1.61 -9.24
CA LYS A 197 -9.77 2.03 -7.88
C LYS A 197 -10.43 1.18 -6.80
N LYS A 198 -11.72 0.85 -6.95
CA LYS A 198 -12.45 -0.08 -6.07
C LYS A 198 -11.84 -1.48 -6.07
N GLY A 199 -11.42 -1.95 -7.24
CA GLY A 199 -10.82 -3.27 -7.44
C GLY A 199 -9.43 -3.42 -6.82
N LEU A 200 -8.68 -2.33 -6.62
CA LEU A 200 -7.35 -2.37 -6.01
C LEU A 200 -7.37 -2.96 -4.60
N GLU A 201 -8.32 -2.52 -3.76
CA GLU A 201 -8.47 -3.04 -2.39
C GLU A 201 -8.67 -4.57 -2.41
N GLY A 202 -9.60 -5.04 -3.24
CA GLY A 202 -9.89 -6.46 -3.38
C GLY A 202 -8.68 -7.26 -3.89
N ARG A 203 -7.93 -6.70 -4.84
CA ARG A 203 -6.70 -7.32 -5.37
C ARG A 203 -5.64 -7.47 -4.30
N TYR A 204 -5.36 -6.42 -3.53
CA TYR A 204 -4.36 -6.46 -2.47
C TYR A 204 -4.79 -7.35 -1.29
N LYS A 205 -6.07 -7.38 -0.94
CA LYS A 205 -6.62 -8.34 0.04
C LYS A 205 -6.40 -9.79 -0.39
N LYS A 206 -6.61 -10.11 -1.68
CA LYS A 206 -6.31 -11.45 -2.22
C LYS A 206 -4.82 -11.77 -2.15
N MET A 207 -3.94 -10.82 -2.49
CA MET A 207 -2.49 -11.02 -2.37
C MET A 207 -2.04 -11.22 -0.92
N ALA A 208 -2.64 -10.50 0.04
CA ALA A 208 -2.38 -10.70 1.46
C ALA A 208 -2.80 -12.11 1.92
N ALA A 209 -3.98 -12.59 1.51
CA ALA A 209 -4.45 -13.94 1.83
C ALA A 209 -3.49 -15.02 1.29
N LEU A 210 -2.99 -14.87 0.07
CA LEU A 210 -1.98 -15.79 -0.49
C LEU A 210 -0.66 -15.76 0.30
N MET A 211 -0.24 -14.59 0.81
CA MET A 211 0.96 -14.50 1.67
C MET A 211 0.74 -15.17 3.03
N PHE A 212 -0.48 -15.11 3.58
CA PHE A 212 -0.86 -15.82 4.80
C PHE A 212 -0.85 -17.35 4.60
N GLU A 213 -1.36 -17.85 3.48
CA GLU A 213 -1.26 -19.28 3.15
C GLU A 213 0.20 -19.72 3.03
N LYS A 214 1.02 -18.95 2.31
CA LYS A 214 2.46 -19.21 2.18
C LYS A 214 3.19 -19.15 3.53
N GLN A 215 2.78 -18.25 4.42
CA GLN A 215 3.30 -18.17 5.79
C GLN A 215 3.01 -19.48 6.54
N LYS A 216 1.77 -19.98 6.46
CA LYS A 216 1.38 -21.23 7.11
C LYS A 216 2.19 -22.41 6.58
N GLU A 217 2.34 -22.52 5.26
CA GLU A 217 3.16 -23.58 4.64
C GLU A 217 4.63 -23.52 5.08
N ALA A 218 5.23 -22.32 5.08
CA ALA A 218 6.61 -22.13 5.53
C ALA A 218 6.76 -22.48 7.02
N GLN A 219 5.79 -22.11 7.86
CA GLN A 219 5.77 -22.45 9.28
C GLN A 219 5.71 -23.97 9.49
N GLU A 220 4.84 -24.67 8.76
CA GLU A 220 4.74 -26.13 8.83
C GLU A 220 6.05 -26.81 8.39
N GLN A 221 6.71 -26.30 7.35
CA GLN A 221 8.01 -26.80 6.91
C GLN A 221 9.10 -26.60 7.98
N THR A 222 9.14 -25.42 8.63
CA THR A 222 10.06 -25.12 9.72
C THR A 222 9.86 -26.06 10.90
N VAL A 223 8.60 -26.31 11.30
CA VAL A 223 8.28 -27.22 12.41
C VAL A 223 8.68 -28.66 12.09
N LYS A 224 8.34 -29.16 10.88
CA LYS A 224 8.71 -30.52 10.45
C LYS A 224 10.23 -30.71 10.41
N ALA A 225 10.95 -29.80 9.75
CA ALA A 225 12.42 -29.86 9.67
C ALA A 225 13.07 -29.72 11.06
N GLY A 226 12.47 -28.94 11.97
CA GLY A 226 12.92 -28.83 13.36
C GLY A 226 12.77 -30.13 14.15
N GLN A 227 11.63 -30.82 13.99
CA GLN A 227 11.39 -32.13 14.60
C GLN A 227 12.35 -33.20 14.05
N GLU A 228 12.58 -33.21 12.74
CA GLU A 228 13.56 -34.09 12.09
C GLU A 228 14.98 -33.81 12.58
N LEU A 229 15.37 -32.53 12.67
CA LEU A 229 16.67 -32.15 13.21
C LEU A 229 16.83 -32.65 14.66
N GLN A 230 15.79 -32.50 15.49
CA GLN A 230 15.83 -32.95 16.88
C GLN A 230 15.96 -34.49 16.98
N SER A 231 15.25 -35.24 16.16
CA SER A 231 15.33 -36.70 16.15
C SER A 231 16.68 -37.20 15.65
N VAL A 232 17.23 -36.57 14.60
CA VAL A 232 18.56 -36.86 14.05
C VAL A 232 19.65 -36.53 15.05
N VAL A 233 19.61 -35.35 15.70
CA VAL A 233 20.59 -34.96 16.72
C VAL A 233 20.56 -35.93 17.91
N THR A 234 19.38 -36.33 18.37
CA THR A 234 19.24 -37.31 19.46
C THR A 234 19.84 -38.66 19.08
N SER A 235 19.51 -39.17 17.90
CA SER A 235 20.03 -40.44 17.38
C SER A 235 21.55 -40.39 17.16
N THR A 236 22.07 -39.26 16.68
CA THR A 236 23.50 -39.01 16.48
C THR A 236 24.26 -39.03 17.81
N LYS A 237 23.72 -38.40 18.86
CA LYS A 237 24.29 -38.44 20.22
C LYS A 237 24.28 -39.85 20.80
N GLN A 238 23.20 -40.60 20.57
CA GLN A 238 23.11 -41.99 21.02
C GLN A 238 24.13 -42.88 20.31
N LEU A 239 24.28 -42.74 18.99
CA LEU A 239 25.27 -43.45 18.19
C LEU A 239 26.70 -43.11 18.62
N GLN A 240 26.99 -41.83 18.89
CA GLN A 240 28.28 -41.39 19.43
C GLN A 240 28.60 -42.08 20.76
N LYS A 241 27.63 -42.12 21.69
CA LYS A 241 27.79 -42.78 22.99
C LYS A 241 28.04 -44.29 22.84
N GLN A 242 27.28 -44.96 21.98
CA GLN A 242 27.45 -46.39 21.70
C GLN A 242 28.82 -46.68 21.08
N LEU A 243 29.28 -45.84 20.15
CA LEU A 243 30.62 -45.94 19.57
C LEU A 243 31.73 -45.75 20.61
N GLU A 244 31.60 -44.75 21.49
CA GLU A 244 32.55 -44.51 22.59
C GLU A 244 32.64 -45.71 23.54
N GLU A 245 31.50 -46.29 23.91
CA GLU A 245 31.41 -47.47 24.77
C GLU A 245 32.05 -48.71 24.12
N GLU A 246 31.75 -48.98 22.84
CA GLU A 246 32.31 -50.13 22.13
C GLU A 246 33.82 -49.99 21.87
N ILE A 247 34.30 -48.77 21.58
CA ILE A 247 35.75 -48.52 21.48
C ILE A 247 36.39 -48.67 22.88
N SER A 248 35.77 -48.16 23.94
CA SER A 248 36.31 -48.28 25.31
C SER A 248 36.48 -49.73 25.75
N LYS A 249 35.48 -50.59 25.48
CA LYS A 249 35.56 -52.04 25.74
C LYS A 249 36.75 -52.71 25.04
N LYS A 250 37.10 -52.26 23.83
CA LYS A 250 38.24 -52.80 23.08
C LYS A 250 39.61 -52.38 23.62
N TYR A 251 39.70 -51.28 24.35
CA TYR A 251 40.95 -50.76 24.90
C TYR A 251 40.94 -50.84 26.43
N ASP A 252 40.55 -52.00 26.99
CA ASP A 252 40.59 -52.32 28.42
C ASP A 252 39.89 -51.29 29.33
N GLY A 253 38.76 -50.73 28.86
CA GLY A 253 37.98 -49.76 29.63
C GLY A 253 38.59 -48.37 29.71
N ARG A 254 39.59 -48.05 28.86
CA ARG A 254 40.08 -46.67 28.73
C ARG A 254 38.94 -45.76 28.28
N ARG A 255 38.86 -44.57 28.85
CA ARG A 255 37.85 -43.58 28.51
C ARG A 255 38.08 -43.07 27.08
N VAL A 256 37.07 -43.19 26.22
CA VAL A 256 37.10 -42.74 24.83
C VAL A 256 36.07 -41.64 24.67
N ASN A 257 36.46 -40.52 24.07
CA ASN A 257 35.56 -39.42 23.69
C ASN A 257 35.76 -39.12 22.20
N ILE A 258 34.72 -39.24 21.40
CA ILE A 258 34.74 -38.86 19.98
C ILE A 258 34.54 -37.34 19.90
N MET A 259 35.61 -36.62 19.62
CA MET A 259 35.60 -35.15 19.48
C MET A 259 35.17 -34.76 18.06
N GLY A 260 34.31 -33.74 17.95
CA GLY A 260 33.78 -33.24 16.67
C GLY A 260 32.31 -33.57 16.42
N GLY A 261 31.72 -34.51 17.17
CA GLY A 261 30.28 -34.72 17.23
C GLY A 261 29.60 -33.67 18.11
N ASP A 262 29.10 -32.61 17.50
CA ASP A 262 28.06 -31.69 17.98
C ASP A 262 28.15 -31.02 19.37
N ARG A 263 29.22 -31.19 20.17
CA ARG A 263 29.41 -30.40 21.41
C ARG A 263 29.42 -28.88 21.11
N ALA A 264 29.94 -28.49 19.95
CA ALA A 264 29.97 -27.10 19.50
C ALA A 264 28.60 -26.54 19.04
N SER A 265 27.63 -27.41 18.74
CA SER A 265 26.27 -27.01 18.34
C SER A 265 25.37 -26.73 19.55
N THR A 266 25.58 -27.45 20.66
CA THR A 266 24.81 -27.29 21.91
C THR A 266 25.04 -25.97 22.62
N GLU A 267 26.28 -25.46 22.66
CA GLU A 267 26.57 -24.17 23.34
C GLU A 267 25.95 -22.95 22.65
N LYS A 268 25.67 -23.04 21.35
CA LYS A 268 24.97 -21.97 20.61
C LYS A 268 23.44 -22.09 20.68
N GLN A 269 22.87 -23.29 20.78
CA GLN A 269 21.41 -23.46 20.87
C GLN A 269 20.84 -23.13 22.26
N ASP A 270 21.55 -23.46 23.36
CA ASP A 270 21.09 -23.08 24.71
C ASP A 270 21.13 -21.56 24.95
N LYS A 271 22.05 -20.84 24.30
CA LYS A 271 22.08 -19.37 24.32
C LYS A 271 20.98 -18.71 23.48
N LEU A 272 20.46 -19.37 22.45
CA LEU A 272 19.36 -18.84 21.61
C LEU A 272 17.98 -19.16 22.19
N MET A 273 17.82 -20.28 22.89
CA MET A 273 16.57 -20.65 23.57
C MET A 273 16.41 -19.95 24.95
N GLY A 274 17.51 -19.48 25.56
CA GLY A 274 17.52 -18.84 26.88
C GLY A 274 17.27 -17.33 26.92
N LEU A 275 17.09 -16.64 25.78
CA LEU A 275 16.87 -15.19 25.73
C LEU A 275 15.39 -14.79 25.47
N GLY A 276 14.45 -15.74 25.56
CA GLY A 276 13.03 -15.51 25.28
C GLY A 276 12.10 -15.42 26.49
N THR A 277 12.60 -15.44 27.73
CA THR A 277 11.77 -15.30 28.95
C THR A 277 12.32 -14.20 29.87
N GLY A 278 12.30 -12.97 29.35
CA GLY A 278 12.37 -11.75 30.15
C GLY A 278 11.11 -10.94 29.87
N HIS A 279 10.02 -11.30 30.56
CA HIS A 279 8.88 -10.41 30.72
C HIS A 279 9.31 -9.30 31.69
N GLU A 280 9.47 -8.09 31.18
CA GLU A 280 9.06 -6.82 31.80
C GLU A 280 8.57 -5.89 30.69
#